data_AF-A0A0N0ZU02-F1
#
_entry.id   AF-A0A0N0ZU02-F1
#
_cell.length_a   1.000
_cell.length_b   1.000
_cell.length_c   1.000
_cell.angle_alpha   90.00
_cell.angle_beta   90.00
_cell.angle_gamma   90.00
#
_symmetry.space_group_name_H-M   'P 1'
#
loop_
_entity.id
_entity.type
_entity.pdbx_description
1 polymer ?
#
loop_
_entity_poly.entity_id
_entity_poly.type
_entity_poly.pdbx_seq_one_letter_code
_entity_poly.pdbx_strand_id
1 'polypeptide(L)'
;MNPELKELFELKDEKEETGVPKTPEQNVVKHVLIRLSVLIAGTVGFGIAMHDEYGLGAVGYLLFMMAFHALWAIIMFIEALVLQSNKKLILRNTNFVLIAGLLFMYGLILGWFK
;
A
#
# COMPACT_ATOMS: atom_id res chain seq x y z
N MET A 1 49.25 -15.27 -18.00
CA MET A 1 47.81 -14.96 -18.08
C MET A 1 47.44 -14.92 -19.55
N ASN A 2 46.44 -15.69 -20.01
CA ASN A 2 46.06 -15.77 -21.43
C ASN A 2 45.38 -14.45 -21.85
N PRO A 3 45.83 -13.76 -22.91
CA PRO A 3 45.24 -12.50 -23.39
C PRO A 3 43.73 -12.57 -23.64
N GLU A 4 43.20 -13.70 -24.13
CA GLU A 4 41.75 -13.87 -24.38
C GLU A 4 40.92 -13.87 -23.10
N LEU A 5 41.47 -14.42 -22.01
CA LEU A 5 40.82 -14.41 -20.70
C LEU A 5 40.87 -13.01 -20.08
N LYS A 6 41.94 -12.26 -20.32
CA LYS A 6 42.07 -10.87 -19.86
C LYS A 6 41.00 -9.99 -20.54
N GLU A 7 40.81 -10.15 -21.84
CA GLU A 7 39.74 -9.47 -22.59
C GLU A 7 38.35 -9.83 -22.06
N LEU A 8 38.08 -11.10 -21.75
CA LEU A 8 36.78 -11.54 -21.20
C LEU A 8 36.49 -11.01 -19.78
N PHE A 9 37.53 -10.77 -18.97
CA PHE A 9 37.39 -10.16 -17.65
C PHE A 9 37.28 -8.62 -17.75
N GLU A 10 38.06 -7.98 -18.62
CA GLU A 10 37.98 -6.54 -18.89
C GLU A 10 36.62 -6.16 -19.51
N LEU A 11 36.06 -7.00 -20.38
CA LEU A 11 34.70 -6.85 -20.92
C LEU A 11 33.59 -6.99 -19.87
N LYS A 12 33.89 -7.62 -18.73
CA LYS A 12 32.94 -7.79 -17.62
C LYS A 12 32.94 -6.58 -16.69
N ASP A 13 34.08 -5.92 -16.55
CA ASP A 13 34.27 -4.76 -15.68
C ASP A 13 33.86 -3.44 -16.40
N GLU A 14 33.94 -3.36 -17.74
CA GLU A 14 33.57 -2.15 -18.50
C GLU A 14 32.06 -1.96 -18.75
N LYS A 15 31.21 -2.86 -18.23
CA LYS A 15 29.73 -2.68 -18.22
C LYS A 15 29.17 -2.25 -16.87
N GLU A 16 30.00 -1.74 -15.97
CA GLU A 16 29.53 -0.75 -15.00
C GLU A 16 29.60 0.63 -15.65
N GLU A 17 28.80 0.84 -16.70
CA GLU A 17 28.13 2.13 -16.80
C GLU A 17 27.54 2.38 -15.41
N THR A 18 27.80 3.56 -14.84
CA THR A 18 27.10 4.08 -13.66
C THR A 18 25.62 4.29 -14.00
N GLY A 19 24.94 3.23 -14.44
CA GLY A 19 23.53 3.10 -14.63
C GLY A 19 22.95 2.86 -13.26
N VAL A 20 22.92 3.91 -12.44
CA VAL A 20 21.93 3.96 -11.36
C VAL A 20 20.61 3.68 -12.07
N PRO A 21 19.94 2.54 -11.81
CA PRO A 21 18.67 2.26 -12.48
C PRO A 21 17.79 3.46 -12.18
N LYS A 22 17.38 4.20 -13.23
CA LYS A 22 16.48 5.35 -13.08
C LYS A 22 15.30 4.84 -12.28
N THR A 23 15.28 5.14 -10.99
CA THR A 23 14.17 4.80 -10.13
C THR A 23 13.01 5.58 -10.72
N PRO A 24 11.96 4.89 -11.21
CA PRO A 24 10.85 5.58 -11.85
C PRO A 24 10.36 6.61 -10.84
N GLU A 25 10.22 7.88 -11.24
CA GLU A 25 9.83 8.96 -10.33
C GLU A 25 8.54 8.56 -9.58
N GLN A 26 8.64 8.34 -8.28
CA GLN A 26 7.54 7.82 -7.46
C GLN A 26 6.95 8.95 -6.64
N ASN A 27 5.78 9.46 -7.03
CA ASN A 27 5.08 10.48 -6.25
C ASN A 27 4.35 9.84 -5.05
N VAL A 28 5.10 9.62 -3.97
CA VAL A 28 4.60 9.01 -2.71
C VAL A 28 3.49 9.86 -2.08
N VAL A 29 3.63 11.19 -2.10
CA VAL A 29 2.65 12.10 -1.48
C VAL A 29 1.29 11.96 -2.14
N LYS A 30 1.23 12.06 -3.47
CA LYS A 30 -0.01 11.87 -4.23
C LYS A 30 -0.60 10.48 -3.98
N HIS A 31 0.25 9.47 -3.90
CA HIS A 31 -0.15 8.09 -3.62
C HIS A 31 -0.82 7.97 -2.24
N VAL A 32 -0.19 8.49 -1.18
CA VAL A 32 -0.77 8.47 0.17
C VAL A 32 -2.07 9.26 0.22
N LEU A 33 -2.10 10.47 -0.35
CA LEU A 33 -3.27 11.34 -0.32
C LEU A 33 -4.50 10.67 -0.93
N ILE A 34 -4.38 10.05 -2.11
CA ILE A 34 -5.50 9.36 -2.75
C ILE A 34 -6.05 8.24 -1.83
N ARG A 35 -5.16 7.47 -1.19
CA ARG A 35 -5.56 6.34 -0.33
C ARG A 35 -6.27 6.77 0.93
N LEU A 36 -5.73 7.79 1.59
CA LEU A 36 -6.35 8.35 2.78
C LEU A 36 -7.67 9.03 2.44
N SER A 37 -7.76 9.76 1.32
CA SER A 37 -9.02 10.39 0.90
C SER A 37 -10.14 9.39 0.69
N VAL A 38 -9.88 8.27 -0.02
CA VAL A 38 -10.90 7.23 -0.23
C VAL A 38 -11.32 6.61 1.09
N LEU A 39 -10.36 6.26 1.95
CA LEU A 39 -10.63 5.65 3.25
C LEU A 39 -11.47 6.59 4.12
N ILE A 40 -11.01 7.84 4.32
CA ILE A 40 -11.66 8.83 5.18
C ILE A 40 -13.06 9.19 4.64
N ALA A 41 -13.19 9.46 3.34
CA ALA A 41 -14.49 9.79 2.75
C ALA A 41 -15.48 8.64 2.90
N GLY A 42 -15.03 7.40 2.68
CA GLY A 42 -15.85 6.21 2.92
C GLY A 42 -16.28 6.08 4.37
N THR A 43 -15.34 6.17 5.33
CA THR A 43 -15.63 6.09 6.77
C THR A 43 -16.61 7.17 7.21
N VAL A 44 -16.41 8.42 6.80
CA VAL A 44 -17.31 9.54 7.12
C VAL A 44 -18.69 9.32 6.50
N GLY A 45 -18.77 8.85 5.25
CA GLY A 45 -20.03 8.53 4.60
C GLY A 45 -20.85 7.49 5.35
N PHE A 46 -20.21 6.41 5.81
CA PHE A 46 -20.84 5.43 6.69
C PHE A 46 -21.25 6.04 8.04
N GLY A 47 -20.42 6.91 8.62
CA GLY A 47 -20.75 7.64 9.85
C GLY A 47 -22.02 8.49 9.72
N ILE A 48 -22.17 9.22 8.61
CA ILE A 48 -23.38 9.99 8.30
C ILE A 48 -24.58 9.05 8.13
N ALA A 49 -24.42 7.96 7.39
CA ALA A 49 -25.50 6.98 7.18
C ALA A 49 -25.96 6.33 8.49
N MET A 50 -25.06 6.16 9.47
CA MET A 50 -25.40 5.64 10.80
C MET A 50 -26.07 6.65 11.72
N HIS A 51 -25.97 7.96 11.46
CA HIS A 51 -26.35 9.01 12.42
C HIS A 51 -27.82 8.91 12.87
N ASP A 52 -28.73 8.58 11.94
CA ASP A 52 -30.17 8.52 12.21
C ASP A 52 -30.68 7.09 12.44
N GLU A 53 -29.78 6.10 12.40
CA GLU A 53 -30.11 4.69 12.49
C GLU A 53 -29.95 4.17 13.92
N TYR A 54 -30.87 3.31 14.35
CA TYR A 54 -30.85 2.70 15.67
C TYR A 54 -30.98 1.18 15.59
N GLY A 55 -30.43 0.47 16.58
CA GLY A 55 -30.51 -0.98 16.67
C GLY A 55 -29.82 -1.68 15.50
N LEU A 56 -30.53 -2.59 14.82
CA LEU A 56 -29.94 -3.45 13.77
C LEU A 56 -29.50 -2.66 12.52
N GLY A 57 -30.11 -1.52 12.22
CA GLY A 57 -29.70 -0.67 11.09
C GLY A 57 -28.28 -0.14 11.27
N ALA A 58 -28.00 0.47 12.42
CA ALA A 58 -26.67 0.97 12.78
C ALA A 58 -25.61 -0.16 12.78
N VAL A 59 -25.96 -1.34 13.30
CA VAL A 59 -25.06 -2.52 13.27
C VAL A 59 -24.78 -2.97 11.83
N GLY A 60 -25.80 -2.96 10.97
CA GLY A 60 -25.63 -3.28 9.54
C GLY A 60 -24.65 -2.34 8.85
N TYR A 61 -24.80 -1.02 9.04
CA TYR A 61 -23.88 -0.04 8.49
C TYR A 61 -22.46 -0.18 9.05
N LEU A 62 -22.31 -0.49 10.34
CA LEU A 62 -21.01 -0.78 10.94
C LEU A 62 -20.33 -2.00 10.27
N LEU A 63 -21.08 -3.06 10.02
CA LEU A 63 -20.59 -4.25 9.29
C LEU A 63 -20.18 -3.90 7.85
N PHE A 64 -20.99 -3.12 7.14
CA PHE A 64 -20.65 -2.67 5.78
C PHE A 64 -19.41 -1.77 5.76
N MET A 65 -19.24 -0.88 6.74
CA MET A 65 -18.03 -0.08 6.89
C MET A 65 -16.80 -0.94 7.11
N MET A 66 -16.90 -1.98 7.95
CA MET A 66 -15.81 -2.95 8.14
C MET A 66 -15.46 -3.70 6.87
N ALA A 67 -16.48 -4.16 6.13
CA ALA A 67 -16.29 -4.82 4.83
C ALA A 67 -15.63 -3.88 3.81
N PHE A 68 -16.04 -2.60 3.78
CA PHE A 68 -15.41 -1.58 2.95
C PHE A 68 -13.92 -1.39 3.30
N HIS A 69 -13.58 -1.25 4.58
CA HIS A 69 -12.17 -1.14 5.01
C HIS A 69 -11.36 -2.39 4.64
N ALA A 70 -11.92 -3.58 4.82
CA ALA A 70 -11.28 -4.84 4.43
C ALA A 70 -11.05 -4.91 2.92
N LEU A 71 -12.05 -4.56 2.11
CA LEU A 71 -11.94 -4.53 0.66
C LEU A 71 -10.88 -3.51 0.20
N TRP A 72 -10.84 -2.34 0.82
CA TRP A 72 -9.82 -1.33 0.53
C TRP A 72 -8.41 -1.81 0.85
N ALA A 73 -8.22 -2.52 1.97
CA ALA A 73 -6.95 -3.15 2.31
C ALA A 73 -6.53 -4.21 1.29
N ILE A 74 -7.47 -5.04 0.81
CA ILE A 74 -7.21 -6.03 -0.24
C ILE A 74 -6.77 -5.35 -1.54
N ILE A 75 -7.43 -4.27 -1.95
CA ILE A 75 -7.05 -3.50 -3.14
C ILE A 75 -5.61 -2.97 -3.01
N MET A 76 -5.28 -2.34 -1.88
CA MET A 76 -3.91 -1.86 -1.61
C MET A 76 -2.89 -3.00 -1.61
N PHE A 77 -3.27 -4.19 -1.14
CA PHE A 77 -2.42 -5.38 -1.12
C PHE A 77 -2.15 -5.89 -2.54
N ILE A 78 -3.19 -6.08 -3.36
CA ILE A 78 -3.06 -6.50 -4.76
C ILE A 78 -2.17 -5.51 -5.53
N GLU A 79 -2.40 -4.21 -5.32
CA GLU A 79 -1.57 -3.19 -5.94
C GLU A 79 -0.12 -3.26 -5.46
N ALA A 80 0.15 -3.56 -4.19
CA ALA A 80 1.51 -3.75 -3.68
C ALA A 80 2.22 -4.89 -4.43
N LEU A 81 1.52 -5.98 -4.76
CA LEU A 81 2.05 -7.07 -5.60
C LEU A 81 2.36 -6.59 -7.02
N VAL A 82 1.50 -5.78 -7.62
CA VAL A 82 1.75 -5.19 -8.94
C VAL A 82 2.95 -4.24 -8.91
N LEU A 83 3.09 -3.43 -7.86
CA LEU A 83 4.21 -2.51 -7.68
C LEU A 83 5.53 -3.25 -7.44
N GLN A 84 5.49 -4.42 -6.79
CA GLN A 84 6.64 -5.32 -6.66
C GLN A 84 7.16 -5.74 -8.03
N SER A 85 6.27 -6.22 -8.91
CA SER A 85 6.63 -6.65 -10.27
C SER A 85 7.20 -5.50 -11.11
N ASN A 86 6.75 -4.26 -10.84
CA ASN A 86 7.21 -3.06 -11.53
C ASN A 86 8.44 -2.39 -10.87
N LYS A 87 9.11 -3.05 -9.91
CA LYS A 87 10.26 -2.51 -9.15
C LYS A 87 9.97 -1.18 -8.44
N LYS A 88 8.70 -0.88 -8.17
CA LYS A 88 8.20 0.35 -7.54
C LYS A 88 8.15 0.22 -6.01
N LEU A 89 9.29 -0.08 -5.39
CA LEU A 89 9.37 -0.55 -3.99
C LEU A 89 8.92 0.47 -2.93
N ILE A 90 9.10 1.79 -3.15
CA ILE A 90 8.70 2.81 -2.16
C ILE A 90 7.17 2.87 -2.07
N LEU A 91 6.47 2.87 -3.21
CA LEU A 91 5.00 2.85 -3.25
C LEU A 91 4.43 1.53 -2.70
N ARG A 92 5.09 0.41 -2.96
CA ARG A 92 4.74 -0.89 -2.36
C ARG A 92 4.81 -0.82 -0.84
N ASN A 93 5.94 -0.35 -0.29
CA ASN A 93 6.11 -0.22 1.16
C ASN A 93 5.09 0.74 1.77
N THR A 94 4.76 1.81 1.05
CA THR A 94 3.72 2.76 1.46
C THR A 94 2.37 2.07 1.61
N ASN A 95 1.97 1.22 0.66
CA ASN A 95 0.73 0.43 0.79
C ASN A 95 0.76 -0.47 2.02
N PHE A 96 1.86 -1.18 2.27
CA PHE A 96 1.97 -2.05 3.44
C PHE A 96 1.90 -1.29 4.76
N VAL A 97 2.54 -0.11 4.85
CA VAL A 97 2.45 0.75 6.04
C VAL A 97 1.01 1.21 6.26
N LEU A 98 0.29 1.61 5.20
CA LEU A 98 -1.12 2.01 5.31
C LEU A 98 -2.01 0.86 5.75
N ILE A 99 -1.82 -0.34 5.20
CA ILE A 99 -2.54 -1.56 5.63
C ILE A 99 -2.25 -1.87 7.10
N ALA A 100 -0.97 -1.84 7.50
CA ALA A 100 -0.57 -2.10 8.89
C ALA A 100 -1.20 -1.08 9.85
N GLY A 101 -1.22 0.21 9.48
CA GLY A 101 -1.88 1.26 10.26
C GLY A 101 -3.38 1.00 10.41
N LEU A 102 -4.07 0.61 9.34
CA LEU A 102 -5.49 0.27 9.38
C LEU A 102 -5.76 -0.93 10.30
N LEU A 103 -4.97 -2.00 10.19
CA LEU A 103 -5.09 -3.18 11.05
C LEU A 103 -4.78 -2.86 12.52
N PHE A 104 -3.78 -2.02 12.77
CA PHE A 104 -3.44 -1.56 14.11
C PHE A 104 -4.60 -0.79 14.75
N MET A 105 -5.25 0.10 14.00
CA MET A 105 -6.45 0.81 14.48
C MET A 105 -7.57 -0.16 14.88
N TYR A 106 -7.84 -1.18 14.06
CA TYR A 106 -8.82 -2.22 14.42
C TYR A 106 -8.40 -3.05 15.64
N GLY A 107 -7.12 -3.39 15.74
CA GLY A 107 -6.57 -4.09 16.90
C GLY A 107 -6.74 -3.30 18.19
N LEU A 108 -6.50 -1.98 18.15
CA LEU A 108 -6.76 -1.08 19.28
C LEU A 108 -8.24 -1.05 19.65
N ILE A 109 -9.13 -0.89 18.67
CA ILE A 109 -10.58 -0.86 18.90
C ILE A 109 -11.04 -2.15 19.57
N LEU A 110 -10.68 -3.32 19.02
CA LEU A 110 -11.06 -4.62 19.57
C LEU A 110 -10.46 -4.88 20.95
N GLY A 111 -9.21 -4.45 21.18
CA GLY A 111 -8.55 -4.58 22.48
C GLY A 111 -9.14 -3.68 23.56
N TRP A 112 -9.75 -2.55 23.19
CA TRP A 112 -10.35 -1.60 24.12
C TRP A 112 -11.73 -2.04 24.62
N PHE A 113 -12.44 -2.89 23.86
CA PHE A 113 -13.74 -3.46 24.22
C PHE A 113 -13.65 -4.76 25.04
N LYS A 114 -12.44 -5.16 25.45
CA LYS A 114 -12.17 -6.40 26.20
C LYS A 114 -11.89 -6.09 27.67
#